data_AF-A0A496N061-F1
#
_entry.id   AF-A0A496N061-F1
#
_cell.length_a   1.000
_cell.length_b   1.000
_cell.length_c   1.000
_cell.angle_alpha   90.00
_cell.angle_beta   90.00
_cell.angle_gamma   90.00
#
_symmetry.space_group_name_H-M   'P 1'
#
loop_
_entity.id
_entity.type
_entity.pdbx_description
1 polymer ?
#
loop_
_entity_poly.entity_id
_entity_poly.type
_entity_poly.pdbx_seq_one_letter_code
_entity_poly.pdbx_strand_id
1 'polypeptide(L)'
;MIKMRNLSINLADVGGIPHEGDYVLLYAPRVRSSADASDGVVTTTPMKVTLSRGKATVQVEPGPLMVQLRCKGLRDMEPFEVVIPEGAGEARLVDVMTTQYRYTPRGIAPLEAIAERAQAAERTALIHAQTAERQMDVLVARTKDAIGSAGDLLRKEIKSDVDKAKGIREDALSAANSRRVAETAAASAAKSEQQSKNYAQVTEEWKRQTIEARAGMDQKVREAAAHEAAAAASAKSAQQAESNTLVSAQAAKTSEDAAKKSSDQASKSAESAHADAQRIVKSMADGIPQGGITYEHLDTGVITRISSLITKDIDALVDGAPEDLNTLKKLADAKAPKIHAHELSDITGLQSNLNSLSSTVNQARDELRKMFDADYVFFDENRTGIIHIGSWAYVIVYATKPGVKGKIPEKYAHFTQRDVVFPLFTPGKPSATGLFTLSTTGEISVDFVDPSVTFVQGSGMYLRKNFNS
;
A
#
# COMPACT_ATOMS: atom_id res chain seq x y z
N MET A 1 -82.32 70.52 -93.96
CA MET A 1 -83.15 70.27 -92.76
C MET A 1 -82.20 70.37 -91.58
N ILE A 2 -82.42 71.35 -90.70
CA ILE A 2 -81.46 71.78 -89.67
C ILE A 2 -81.03 70.55 -88.83
N LYS A 3 -79.74 70.24 -88.80
CA LYS A 3 -79.18 69.05 -88.11
C LYS A 3 -78.64 69.36 -86.71
N MET A 4 -78.94 70.54 -86.16
CA MET A 4 -78.56 70.93 -84.80
C MET A 4 -79.23 70.05 -83.73
N ARG A 5 -78.48 69.73 -82.68
CA ARG A 5 -78.91 68.92 -81.52
C ARG A 5 -78.99 69.77 -80.27
N ASN A 6 -80.06 69.61 -79.49
CA ASN A 6 -80.13 70.17 -78.15
C ASN A 6 -79.30 69.31 -77.18
N LEU A 7 -78.16 69.84 -76.72
CA LEU A 7 -77.37 69.25 -75.65
C LEU A 7 -77.83 69.80 -74.30
N SER A 8 -78.29 68.90 -73.44
CA SER A 8 -78.77 69.17 -72.10
C SER A 8 -77.68 68.89 -71.08
N ILE A 9 -77.34 69.91 -70.30
CA ILE A 9 -76.28 69.90 -69.29
C ILE A 9 -76.95 70.07 -67.93
N ASN A 10 -76.61 69.19 -66.99
CA ASN A 10 -77.08 69.23 -65.61
C ASN A 10 -75.92 68.83 -64.68
N LEU A 11 -75.39 69.80 -63.94
CA LEU A 11 -74.26 69.64 -63.04
C LEU A 11 -74.66 70.00 -61.60
N ALA A 12 -74.16 69.20 -60.67
CA ALA A 12 -74.32 69.41 -59.23
C ALA A 12 -73.09 68.84 -58.50
N ASP A 13 -72.85 69.28 -57.27
CA ASP A 13 -71.81 68.72 -56.42
C ASP A 13 -72.19 67.33 -55.85
N VAL A 14 -71.33 66.76 -54.99
CA VAL A 14 -71.58 65.45 -54.33
C VAL A 14 -72.86 65.44 -53.47
N GLY A 15 -73.35 66.60 -53.03
CA GLY A 15 -74.61 66.76 -52.30
C GLY A 15 -75.83 67.03 -53.21
N GLY A 16 -75.65 67.07 -54.53
CA GLY A 16 -76.71 67.40 -55.47
C GLY A 16 -77.06 68.90 -55.54
N ILE A 17 -76.19 69.77 -55.04
CA ILE A 17 -76.41 71.22 -55.00
C ILE A 17 -75.74 71.88 -56.21
N PRO A 18 -76.50 72.65 -57.04
CA PRO A 18 -75.92 73.42 -58.13
C PRO A 18 -75.27 74.71 -57.63
N HIS A 19 -74.20 75.14 -58.32
CA HIS A 19 -73.48 76.39 -57.99
C HIS A 19 -73.70 77.47 -59.06
N GLU A 20 -74.03 78.68 -58.62
CA GLU A 20 -74.18 79.84 -59.51
C GLU A 20 -72.81 80.32 -60.01
N GLY A 21 -72.74 80.66 -61.30
CA GLY A 21 -71.50 81.06 -61.98
C GLY A 21 -70.72 79.93 -62.65
N ASP A 22 -71.13 78.68 -62.46
CA ASP A 22 -70.58 77.54 -63.19
C ASP A 22 -70.89 77.65 -64.70
N TYR A 23 -69.94 77.26 -65.54
CA TYR A 23 -70.11 77.22 -66.99
C TYR A 23 -69.39 76.05 -67.62
N VAL A 24 -69.79 75.70 -68.84
CA VAL A 24 -69.15 74.67 -69.66
C VAL A 24 -68.61 75.31 -70.93
N LEU A 25 -67.38 74.97 -71.30
CA LEU A 25 -66.82 75.31 -72.60
C LEU A 25 -66.99 74.12 -73.54
N LEU A 26 -67.57 74.37 -74.71
CA LEU A 26 -67.79 73.39 -75.76
C LEU A 26 -67.04 73.84 -77.01
N TYR A 27 -66.22 72.97 -77.60
CA TYR A 27 -65.52 73.26 -78.85
C TYR A 27 -65.26 71.99 -79.65
N ALA A 28 -65.14 72.10 -80.97
CA ALA A 28 -64.69 70.98 -81.78
C ALA A 28 -63.21 70.68 -81.48
N PRO A 29 -62.79 69.41 -81.36
CA PRO A 29 -61.38 69.05 -81.15
C PRO A 29 -60.46 69.50 -82.29
N ARG A 30 -61.00 69.60 -83.51
CA ARG A 30 -60.34 70.10 -84.72
C ARG A 30 -61.37 70.74 -85.65
N VAL A 31 -60.88 71.59 -86.56
CA VAL A 31 -61.71 72.17 -87.62
C VAL A 31 -62.33 71.05 -88.47
N ARG A 32 -63.64 71.11 -88.71
CA ARG A 32 -64.39 70.08 -89.47
C ARG A 32 -65.51 70.70 -90.30
N SER A 33 -65.96 70.01 -91.35
CA SER A 33 -67.13 70.42 -92.11
C SER A 33 -68.37 70.50 -91.22
N SER A 34 -69.21 71.51 -91.45
CA SER A 34 -70.49 71.66 -90.76
C SER A 34 -71.47 70.58 -91.22
N ALA A 35 -72.18 69.99 -90.26
CA ALA A 35 -73.28 69.09 -90.52
C ALA A 35 -74.57 69.86 -90.87
N ASP A 36 -74.65 71.15 -90.54
CA ASP A 36 -75.83 72.00 -90.73
C ASP A 36 -75.75 72.86 -92.00
N ALA A 37 -74.60 73.48 -92.27
CA ALA A 37 -74.35 74.32 -93.44
C ALA A 37 -73.54 73.57 -94.50
N SER A 38 -74.07 73.43 -95.72
CA SER A 38 -73.48 72.64 -96.81
C SER A 38 -72.11 73.14 -97.31
N ASP A 39 -71.80 74.41 -97.07
CA ASP A 39 -70.53 75.10 -97.38
C ASP A 39 -69.84 75.67 -96.11
N GLY A 40 -70.31 75.28 -94.92
CA GLY A 40 -69.83 75.77 -93.64
C GLY A 40 -68.77 74.89 -92.99
N VAL A 41 -68.01 75.48 -92.05
CA VAL A 41 -66.96 74.81 -91.28
C VAL A 41 -67.16 75.12 -89.79
N VAL A 42 -67.12 74.08 -88.94
CA VAL A 42 -67.08 74.21 -87.48
C VAL A 42 -65.64 74.44 -87.05
N THR A 43 -65.38 75.59 -86.42
CA THR A 43 -64.05 75.94 -85.91
C THR A 43 -63.82 75.38 -84.50
N THR A 44 -62.58 75.45 -84.02
CA THR A 44 -62.20 75.06 -82.65
C THR A 44 -62.48 76.16 -81.60
N THR A 45 -63.17 77.24 -81.99
CA THR A 45 -63.47 78.36 -81.10
C THR A 45 -64.43 77.92 -79.99
N PRO A 46 -64.09 78.12 -78.70
CA PRO A 46 -64.96 77.73 -77.59
C PRO A 46 -66.27 78.51 -77.53
N MET A 47 -67.37 77.76 -77.48
CA MET A 47 -68.67 78.24 -77.07
C MET A 47 -68.79 78.16 -75.55
N LYS A 48 -69.02 79.30 -74.90
CA LYS A 48 -69.26 79.37 -73.45
C LYS A 48 -70.76 79.20 -73.15
N VAL A 49 -71.09 78.18 -72.37
CA VAL A 49 -72.46 77.88 -71.93
C VAL A 49 -72.55 78.12 -70.42
N THR A 50 -73.21 79.20 -70.03
CA THR A 50 -73.42 79.54 -68.61
C THR A 50 -74.57 78.70 -68.05
N LEU A 51 -74.39 78.12 -66.87
CA LEU A 51 -75.42 77.31 -66.22
C LEU A 51 -76.25 78.17 -65.27
N SER A 52 -77.57 77.98 -65.28
CA SER A 52 -78.49 78.57 -64.29
C SER A 52 -79.03 77.45 -63.42
N ARG A 53 -78.84 77.54 -62.10
CA ARG A 53 -79.13 76.43 -61.16
C ARG A 53 -78.56 75.07 -61.62
N GLY A 54 -77.33 75.10 -62.17
CA GLY A 54 -76.60 73.91 -62.63
C GLY A 54 -77.09 73.34 -63.97
N LYS A 55 -78.06 73.98 -64.63
CA LYS A 55 -78.67 73.49 -65.87
C LYS A 55 -78.48 74.44 -67.03
N ALA A 56 -78.30 73.88 -68.22
CA ALA A 56 -78.39 74.60 -69.49
C ALA A 56 -78.78 73.66 -70.64
N THR A 57 -79.45 74.19 -71.64
CA THR A 57 -79.69 73.50 -72.92
C THR A 57 -79.13 74.38 -74.03
N VAL A 58 -78.28 73.82 -74.88
CA VAL A 58 -77.60 74.54 -75.97
C VAL A 58 -77.69 73.75 -77.27
N GLN A 59 -77.78 74.44 -78.41
CA GLN A 59 -77.73 73.78 -79.71
C GLN A 59 -76.27 73.58 -80.16
N VAL A 60 -75.93 72.34 -80.50
CA VAL A 60 -74.60 71.94 -80.98
C VAL A 60 -74.74 71.06 -82.22
N GLU A 61 -73.74 71.09 -83.10
CA GLU A 61 -73.70 70.20 -84.25
C GLU A 61 -73.30 68.76 -83.86
N PRO A 62 -73.90 67.72 -84.47
CA PRO A 62 -73.47 66.34 -84.33
C PRO A 62 -71.98 66.16 -84.68
N GLY A 63 -71.34 65.18 -84.05
CA GLY A 63 -69.92 64.84 -84.22
C GLY A 63 -69.08 65.04 -82.94
N PRO A 64 -67.75 64.88 -83.05
CA PRO A 64 -66.84 65.04 -81.92
C PRO A 64 -66.89 66.44 -81.30
N LEU A 65 -66.94 66.48 -79.97
CA LEU A 65 -67.03 67.69 -79.17
C LEU A 65 -66.14 67.55 -77.93
N MET A 66 -65.30 68.54 -77.69
CA MET A 66 -64.53 68.66 -76.47
C MET A 66 -65.37 69.39 -75.42
N VAL A 67 -65.47 68.82 -74.23
CA VAL A 67 -66.22 69.38 -73.10
C VAL A 67 -65.23 69.71 -71.99
N GLN A 68 -65.25 70.96 -71.53
CA GLN A 68 -64.51 71.37 -70.35
C GLN A 68 -65.45 71.99 -69.32
N LEU A 69 -65.53 71.35 -68.16
CA LEU A 69 -66.33 71.82 -67.03
C LEU A 69 -65.55 72.90 -66.25
N ARG A 70 -66.14 74.09 -66.10
CA ARG A 70 -65.59 75.21 -65.34
C ARG A 70 -66.52 75.51 -64.18
N CYS A 71 -66.44 74.66 -63.16
CA CYS A 71 -67.25 74.76 -61.96
C CYS A 71 -66.40 75.15 -60.74
N LYS A 72 -67.02 75.82 -59.77
CA LYS A 72 -66.37 76.20 -58.51
C LYS A 72 -66.09 74.95 -57.66
N GLY A 73 -64.83 74.76 -57.23
CA GLY A 73 -64.43 73.64 -56.36
C GLY A 73 -63.96 72.37 -57.09
N LEU A 74 -63.99 72.34 -58.43
CA LEU A 74 -63.36 71.29 -59.23
C LEU A 74 -61.84 71.54 -59.34
N ARG A 75 -61.03 70.67 -58.71
CA ARG A 75 -59.59 70.62 -58.94
C ARG A 75 -59.32 69.86 -60.25
N ASP A 76 -58.67 70.54 -61.19
CA ASP A 76 -57.99 69.95 -62.34
C ASP A 76 -58.77 68.91 -63.15
N MET A 77 -59.87 69.32 -63.81
CA MET A 77 -60.42 68.57 -64.94
C MET A 77 -59.83 69.07 -66.26
N GLU A 78 -59.01 68.22 -66.89
CA GLU A 78 -58.63 68.36 -68.28
C GLU A 78 -59.88 68.25 -69.19
N PRO A 79 -59.92 68.96 -70.33
CA PRO A 79 -60.98 68.77 -71.33
C PRO A 79 -61.08 67.31 -71.76
N PHE A 80 -62.29 66.79 -71.94
CA PHE A 80 -62.52 65.42 -72.42
C PHE A 80 -63.42 65.39 -73.66
N GLU A 81 -63.16 64.44 -74.54
CA GLU A 81 -63.88 64.31 -75.82
C GLU A 81 -65.14 63.45 -75.66
N VAL A 82 -66.25 63.94 -76.19
CA VAL A 82 -67.52 63.20 -76.36
C VAL A 82 -67.94 63.25 -77.82
N VAL A 83 -68.85 62.36 -78.23
CA VAL A 83 -69.43 62.37 -79.57
C VAL A 83 -70.92 62.66 -79.49
N ILE A 84 -71.35 63.75 -80.13
CA ILE A 84 -72.77 64.11 -80.22
C ILE A 84 -73.41 63.31 -81.36
N PRO A 85 -74.47 62.50 -81.11
CA PRO A 85 -75.07 61.64 -82.13
C PRO A 85 -75.91 62.42 -83.16
N GLU A 86 -76.01 61.90 -84.38
CA GLU A 86 -76.88 62.43 -85.45
C GLU A 86 -78.36 62.18 -85.19
N GLY A 87 -79.26 63.07 -85.68
CA GLY A 87 -80.73 62.92 -85.67
C GLY A 87 -81.50 64.10 -85.04
N ALA A 88 -82.82 63.97 -84.83
CA ALA A 88 -83.66 64.98 -84.15
C ALA A 88 -83.94 64.58 -82.68
N GLY A 89 -83.96 65.53 -81.74
CA GLY A 89 -84.19 65.29 -80.30
C GLY A 89 -83.05 65.71 -79.35
N GLU A 90 -83.30 65.62 -78.03
CA GLU A 90 -82.37 66.01 -76.94
C GLU A 90 -81.28 64.95 -76.70
N ALA A 91 -80.02 65.39 -76.58
CA ALA A 91 -78.90 64.58 -76.08
C ALA A 91 -78.52 65.08 -74.68
N ARG A 92 -78.37 64.21 -73.69
CA ARG A 92 -77.94 64.60 -72.33
C ARG A 92 -76.43 64.40 -72.20
N LEU A 93 -75.74 65.37 -71.59
CA LEU A 93 -74.28 65.30 -71.39
C LEU A 93 -73.86 64.02 -70.65
N VAL A 94 -74.64 63.60 -69.64
CA VAL A 94 -74.38 62.36 -68.90
C VAL A 94 -74.38 61.12 -69.79
N ASP A 95 -75.30 61.03 -70.76
CA ASP A 95 -75.40 59.86 -71.63
C ASP A 95 -74.20 59.77 -72.57
N VAL A 96 -73.77 60.90 -73.15
CA VAL A 96 -72.59 60.93 -74.03
C VAL A 96 -71.26 60.78 -73.26
N MET A 97 -71.26 61.02 -71.95
CA MET A 97 -70.12 60.74 -71.06
C MET A 97 -70.02 59.25 -70.66
N THR A 98 -71.14 58.54 -70.55
CA THR A 98 -71.14 57.14 -70.05
C THR A 98 -70.33 56.15 -70.89
N THR A 99 -70.07 56.47 -72.17
CA THR A 99 -69.17 55.67 -73.04
C THR A 99 -67.70 55.68 -72.62
N GLN A 100 -67.28 56.51 -71.65
CA GLN A 100 -65.89 56.52 -71.13
C GLN A 100 -65.70 55.82 -69.77
N TYR A 101 -66.77 55.38 -69.10
CA TYR A 101 -66.66 54.66 -67.83
C TYR A 101 -66.56 53.14 -68.04
N ARG A 102 -65.36 52.63 -68.35
CA ARG A 102 -65.07 51.18 -68.21
C ARG A 102 -64.63 50.87 -66.79
N TYR A 103 -65.51 50.25 -66.02
CA TYR A 103 -65.18 49.59 -64.76
C TYR A 103 -64.61 48.17 -65.04
N THR A 104 -63.35 47.91 -64.70
CA THR A 104 -62.71 46.58 -64.75
C THR A 104 -62.45 46.05 -63.33
N PRO A 105 -62.99 44.89 -62.92
CA PRO A 105 -62.66 44.29 -61.63
C PRO A 105 -61.22 43.73 -61.64
N ARG A 106 -60.46 43.96 -60.55
CA ARG A 106 -59.14 43.35 -60.33
C ARG A 106 -59.31 41.91 -59.79
N GLY A 107 -58.82 40.91 -60.51
CA GLY A 107 -58.48 39.61 -59.92
C GLY A 107 -58.54 38.41 -60.86
N ILE A 108 -57.38 37.99 -61.41
CA ILE A 108 -57.07 36.59 -61.80
C ILE A 108 -55.57 36.27 -61.60
N ALA A 109 -54.66 37.25 -61.67
CA ALA A 109 -53.21 37.04 -61.43
C ALA A 109 -52.76 36.51 -60.03
N PRO A 110 -53.52 36.63 -58.91
CA PRO A 110 -53.03 36.12 -57.60
C PRO A 110 -53.08 34.60 -57.41
N LEU A 111 -53.96 33.86 -58.10
CA LEU A 111 -54.21 32.43 -57.83
C LEU A 111 -53.12 31.52 -58.41
N GLU A 112 -52.65 31.78 -59.62
CA GLU A 112 -51.58 31.02 -60.27
C GLU A 112 -50.24 31.18 -59.53
N ALA A 113 -49.92 32.40 -59.10
CA ALA A 113 -48.72 32.68 -58.32
C ALA A 113 -48.72 32.02 -56.93
N ILE A 114 -49.90 31.80 -56.32
CA ILE A 114 -50.03 31.06 -55.06
C ILE A 114 -49.85 29.56 -55.29
N ALA A 115 -50.42 29.01 -56.37
CA ALA A 115 -50.28 27.61 -56.73
C ALA A 115 -48.82 27.22 -57.06
N GLU A 116 -48.10 28.06 -57.82
CA GLU A 116 -46.68 27.84 -58.12
C GLU A 116 -45.81 27.89 -56.86
N ARG A 117 -46.07 28.83 -55.94
CA ARG A 117 -45.35 28.90 -54.66
C ARG A 117 -45.61 27.69 -53.77
N ALA A 118 -46.84 27.18 -53.75
CA ALA A 118 -47.20 25.97 -53.02
C ALA A 118 -46.48 24.72 -53.57
N GLN A 119 -46.46 24.55 -54.89
CA GLN A 119 -45.75 23.44 -55.55
C GLN A 119 -44.22 23.53 -55.38
N ALA A 120 -43.66 24.73 -55.44
CA ALA A 120 -42.24 24.95 -55.17
C ALA A 120 -41.89 24.58 -53.72
N ALA A 121 -42.71 25.02 -52.75
CA ALA A 121 -42.54 24.69 -51.34
C ALA A 121 -42.65 23.18 -51.08
N GLU A 122 -43.58 22.48 -51.73
CA GLU A 122 -43.73 21.02 -51.65
C GLU A 122 -42.49 20.29 -52.17
N ARG A 123 -41.96 20.69 -53.33
CA ARG A 123 -40.72 20.11 -53.89
C ARG A 123 -39.53 20.33 -52.96
N THR A 124 -39.39 21.53 -52.39
CA THR A 124 -38.32 21.83 -51.43
C THR A 124 -38.46 21.00 -50.17
N ALA A 125 -39.68 20.84 -49.63
CA ALA A 125 -39.94 19.98 -48.48
C ALA A 125 -39.58 18.51 -48.76
N LEU A 126 -39.89 18.00 -49.95
CA LEU A 126 -39.56 16.63 -50.34
C LEU A 126 -38.04 16.42 -50.46
N ILE A 127 -37.32 17.38 -51.02
CA ILE A 127 -35.84 17.35 -51.10
C ILE A 127 -35.22 17.39 -49.70
N HIS A 128 -35.75 18.22 -48.79
CA HIS A 128 -35.28 18.25 -47.41
C HIS A 128 -35.56 16.94 -46.67
N ALA A 129 -36.73 16.33 -46.86
CA ALA A 129 -37.05 15.03 -46.27
C ALA A 129 -36.09 13.93 -46.77
N GLN A 130 -35.86 13.84 -48.09
CA GLN A 130 -34.91 12.88 -48.67
C GLN A 130 -33.47 13.12 -48.21
N THR A 131 -33.07 14.38 -48.02
CA THR A 131 -31.74 14.71 -47.51
C THR A 131 -31.59 14.30 -46.05
N ALA A 132 -32.63 14.52 -45.24
CA ALA A 132 -32.65 14.10 -43.84
C ALA A 132 -32.58 12.56 -43.70
N GLU A 133 -33.32 11.81 -44.52
CA GLU A 133 -33.24 10.34 -44.55
C GLU A 133 -31.82 9.84 -44.88
N ARG A 134 -31.19 10.40 -45.92
CA ARG A 134 -29.79 10.04 -46.26
C ARG A 134 -28.81 10.37 -45.14
N GLN A 135 -29.00 11.49 -44.44
CA GLN A 135 -28.17 11.86 -43.30
C GLN A 135 -28.37 10.88 -42.13
N MET A 136 -29.59 10.40 -41.90
CA MET A 136 -29.88 9.38 -40.90
C MET A 136 -29.26 8.03 -41.25
N ASP A 137 -29.31 7.59 -42.50
CA ASP A 137 -28.64 6.35 -42.93
C ASP A 137 -27.13 6.40 -42.70
N VAL A 138 -26.50 7.53 -43.02
CA VAL A 138 -25.07 7.77 -42.76
C VAL A 138 -24.78 7.77 -41.25
N LEU A 139 -25.65 8.37 -40.44
CA LEU A 139 -25.51 8.37 -38.98
C LEU A 139 -25.61 6.95 -38.40
N VAL A 140 -26.58 6.15 -38.87
CA VAL A 140 -26.76 4.75 -38.45
C VAL A 140 -25.54 3.92 -38.83
N ALA A 141 -25.01 4.06 -40.05
CA ALA A 141 -23.80 3.36 -40.49
C ALA A 141 -22.59 3.72 -39.62
N ARG A 142 -22.34 5.02 -39.39
CA ARG A 142 -21.27 5.49 -38.50
C ARG A 142 -21.41 4.96 -37.07
N THR A 143 -22.64 4.92 -36.56
CA THR A 143 -22.93 4.40 -35.22
C THR A 143 -22.61 2.91 -35.13
N LYS A 144 -22.99 2.12 -36.15
CA LYS A 144 -22.68 0.69 -36.22
C LYS A 144 -21.18 0.42 -36.27
N ASP A 145 -20.43 1.18 -37.08
CA ASP A 145 -18.98 1.05 -37.19
C ASP A 145 -18.26 1.45 -35.90
N ALA A 146 -18.74 2.49 -35.21
CA ALA A 146 -18.23 2.90 -33.91
C ALA A 146 -18.45 1.82 -32.84
N ILE A 147 -19.65 1.23 -32.79
CA ILE A 147 -19.97 0.12 -31.87
C ILE A 147 -19.09 -1.11 -32.18
N GLY A 148 -18.92 -1.46 -33.46
CA GLY A 148 -18.07 -2.57 -33.88
C GLY A 148 -16.60 -2.37 -33.46
N SER A 149 -16.07 -1.17 -33.73
CA SER A 149 -14.68 -0.80 -33.39
C SER A 149 -14.44 -0.82 -31.89
N ALA A 150 -15.39 -0.29 -31.09
CA ALA A 150 -15.33 -0.36 -29.63
C ALA A 150 -15.35 -1.80 -29.12
N GLY A 151 -16.20 -2.66 -29.71
CA GLY A 151 -16.26 -4.08 -29.37
C GLY A 151 -14.97 -4.83 -29.67
N ASP A 152 -14.30 -4.52 -30.78
CA ASP A 152 -13.01 -5.13 -31.14
C ASP A 152 -11.86 -4.66 -30.24
N LEU A 153 -11.84 -3.37 -29.88
CA LEU A 153 -10.87 -2.83 -28.92
C LEU A 153 -11.04 -3.51 -27.56
N LEU A 154 -12.27 -3.59 -27.05
CA LEU A 154 -12.57 -4.24 -25.78
C LEU A 154 -12.17 -5.73 -25.81
N ARG A 155 -12.44 -6.45 -26.90
CA ARG A 155 -12.01 -7.85 -27.05
C ARG A 155 -10.49 -8.00 -27.03
N LYS A 156 -9.75 -7.10 -27.70
CA LYS A 156 -8.29 -7.11 -27.72
C LYS A 156 -7.70 -6.82 -26.33
N GLU A 157 -8.27 -5.86 -25.62
CA GLU A 157 -7.85 -5.49 -24.27
C GLU A 157 -8.12 -6.63 -23.28
N ILE A 158 -9.34 -7.18 -23.28
CA ILE A 158 -9.69 -8.36 -22.47
C ILE A 158 -8.74 -9.53 -22.77
N LYS A 159 -8.45 -9.80 -24.05
CA LYS A 159 -7.52 -10.86 -24.42
C LYS A 159 -6.11 -10.60 -23.89
N SER A 160 -5.61 -9.35 -24.02
CA SER A 160 -4.30 -8.97 -23.50
C SER A 160 -4.22 -9.16 -21.99
N ASP A 161 -5.25 -8.76 -21.25
CA ASP A 161 -5.27 -8.89 -19.80
C ASP A 161 -5.43 -10.33 -19.33
N VAL A 162 -6.21 -11.15 -20.05
CA VAL A 162 -6.28 -12.60 -19.81
C VAL A 162 -4.91 -13.26 -20.03
N ASP A 163 -4.19 -12.89 -21.09
CA ASP A 163 -2.87 -13.45 -21.39
C ASP A 163 -1.82 -12.99 -20.35
N LYS A 164 -1.85 -11.72 -19.90
CA LYS A 164 -1.03 -11.24 -18.76
C LYS A 164 -1.35 -11.99 -17.46
N ALA A 165 -2.63 -12.19 -17.15
CA ALA A 165 -3.06 -12.89 -15.94
C ALA A 165 -2.60 -14.36 -15.93
N LYS A 166 -2.58 -15.02 -17.10
CA LYS A 166 -2.01 -16.37 -17.25
C LYS A 166 -0.51 -16.36 -16.97
N GLY A 167 0.25 -15.42 -17.53
CA GLY A 167 1.69 -15.28 -17.26
C GLY A 167 1.98 -15.09 -15.77
N ILE A 168 1.27 -14.17 -15.11
CA ILE A 168 1.41 -13.93 -13.65
C ILE A 168 1.12 -15.20 -12.85
N ARG A 169 0.10 -15.97 -13.23
CA ARG A 169 -0.24 -17.24 -12.57
C ARG A 169 0.88 -18.28 -12.74
N GLU A 170 1.45 -18.40 -13.93
CA GLU A 170 2.56 -19.33 -14.21
C GLU A 170 3.82 -18.95 -13.43
N ASP A 171 4.16 -17.65 -13.39
CA ASP A 171 5.27 -17.12 -12.58
C ASP A 171 5.06 -17.40 -11.09
N ALA A 172 3.84 -17.21 -10.58
CA ALA A 172 3.51 -17.51 -9.18
C ALA A 172 3.63 -19.00 -8.85
N LEU A 173 3.20 -19.89 -9.76
CA LEU A 173 3.36 -21.34 -9.62
C LEU A 173 4.84 -21.75 -9.62
N SER A 174 5.64 -21.15 -10.51
CA SER A 174 7.09 -21.36 -10.57
C SER A 174 7.76 -20.91 -9.27
N ALA A 175 7.44 -19.73 -8.78
CA ALA A 175 7.95 -19.20 -7.52
C ALA A 175 7.56 -20.07 -6.31
N ALA A 176 6.32 -20.55 -6.26
CA ALA A 176 5.86 -21.47 -5.21
C ALA A 176 6.63 -22.81 -5.25
N ASN A 177 6.91 -23.34 -6.45
CA ASN A 177 7.70 -24.56 -6.58
C ASN A 177 9.16 -24.35 -6.17
N SER A 178 9.78 -23.23 -6.54
CA SER A 178 11.13 -22.85 -6.08
C SER A 178 11.21 -22.72 -4.56
N ARG A 179 10.19 -22.12 -3.93
CA ARG A 179 10.10 -22.05 -2.47
C ARG A 179 10.06 -23.44 -1.83
N ARG A 180 9.22 -24.35 -2.34
CA ARG A 180 9.12 -25.73 -1.84
C ARG A 180 10.44 -26.49 -1.95
N VAL A 181 11.18 -26.29 -3.06
CA VAL A 181 12.52 -26.86 -3.24
C VAL A 181 13.50 -26.28 -2.21
N ALA A 182 13.48 -24.96 -1.99
CA ALA A 182 14.32 -24.31 -0.99
C ALA A 182 14.01 -24.78 0.45
N GLU A 183 12.72 -24.94 0.80
CA GLU A 183 12.29 -25.50 2.09
C GLU A 183 12.81 -26.94 2.29
N THR A 184 12.73 -27.76 1.25
CA THR A 184 13.24 -29.15 1.28
C THR A 184 14.77 -29.18 1.45
N ALA A 185 15.49 -28.28 0.77
CA ALA A 185 16.93 -28.16 0.89
C ALA A 185 17.33 -27.66 2.30
N ALA A 186 16.62 -26.67 2.85
CA ALA A 186 16.83 -26.19 4.20
C ALA A 186 16.58 -27.27 5.26
N ALA A 187 15.50 -28.05 5.12
CA ALA A 187 15.21 -29.17 6.02
C ALA A 187 16.32 -30.25 5.96
N SER A 188 16.86 -30.50 4.78
CA SER A 188 17.97 -31.44 4.59
C SER A 188 19.27 -30.92 5.21
N ALA A 189 19.58 -29.62 5.04
CA ALA A 189 20.72 -28.97 5.68
C ALA A 189 20.63 -29.01 7.22
N ALA A 190 19.44 -28.73 7.79
CA ALA A 190 19.21 -28.82 9.23
C ALA A 190 19.43 -30.25 9.76
N LYS A 191 18.98 -31.27 9.02
CA LYS A 191 19.22 -32.67 9.37
C LYS A 191 20.71 -33.02 9.34
N SER A 192 21.43 -32.56 8.32
CA SER A 192 22.89 -32.73 8.22
C SER A 192 23.64 -32.03 9.36
N GLU A 193 23.23 -30.82 9.74
CA GLU A 193 23.79 -30.10 10.89
C GLU A 193 23.58 -30.87 12.19
N GLN A 194 22.36 -31.38 12.43
CA GLN A 194 22.06 -32.18 13.62
C GLN A 194 22.89 -33.47 13.65
N GLN A 195 23.06 -34.13 12.51
CA GLN A 195 23.91 -35.32 12.42
C GLN A 195 25.38 -34.99 12.72
N SER A 196 25.89 -33.84 12.26
CA SER A 196 27.23 -33.36 12.58
C SER A 196 27.40 -33.09 14.09
N LYS A 197 26.41 -32.44 14.73
CA LYS A 197 26.40 -32.24 16.19
C LYS A 197 26.41 -33.57 16.96
N ASN A 198 25.62 -34.55 16.53
CA ASN A 198 25.62 -35.87 17.14
C ASN A 198 26.99 -36.57 17.01
N TYR A 199 27.64 -36.51 15.83
CA TYR A 199 28.99 -37.06 15.66
C TYR A 199 30.03 -36.36 16.53
N ALA A 200 29.95 -35.03 16.66
CA ALA A 200 30.84 -34.28 17.55
C ALA A 200 30.67 -34.70 19.01
N GLN A 201 29.42 -34.86 19.49
CA GLN A 201 29.14 -35.34 20.84
C GLN A 201 29.67 -36.75 21.10
N VAL A 202 29.45 -37.68 20.15
CA VAL A 202 29.99 -39.05 20.25
C VAL A 202 31.53 -39.00 20.28
N THR A 203 32.15 -38.12 19.50
CA THR A 203 33.61 -37.98 19.49
C THR A 203 34.14 -37.48 20.82
N GLU A 204 33.52 -36.46 21.43
CA GLU A 204 33.91 -35.98 22.77
C GLU A 204 33.68 -37.04 23.86
N GLU A 205 32.60 -37.82 23.77
CA GLU A 205 32.34 -38.95 24.66
C GLU A 205 33.43 -40.02 24.55
N TRP A 206 33.83 -40.39 23.33
CA TRP A 206 34.92 -41.33 23.10
C TRP A 206 36.26 -40.83 23.65
N LYS A 207 36.55 -39.52 23.50
CA LYS A 207 37.73 -38.92 24.12
C LYS A 207 37.69 -39.04 25.63
N ARG A 208 36.55 -38.73 26.26
CA ARG A 208 36.38 -38.84 27.72
C ARG A 208 36.61 -40.28 28.21
N GLN A 209 35.96 -41.26 27.56
CA GLN A 209 36.13 -42.67 27.89
C GLN A 209 37.59 -43.14 27.72
N THR A 210 38.29 -42.63 26.71
CA THR A 210 39.71 -42.95 26.50
C THR A 210 40.59 -42.40 27.64
N ILE A 211 40.33 -41.17 28.09
CA ILE A 211 41.04 -40.54 29.22
C ILE A 211 40.75 -41.31 30.52
N GLU A 212 39.49 -41.66 30.77
CA GLU A 212 39.08 -42.45 31.93
C GLU A 212 39.75 -43.84 31.94
N ALA A 213 39.77 -44.53 30.80
CA ALA A 213 40.44 -45.82 30.66
C ALA A 213 41.95 -45.73 30.92
N ARG A 214 42.60 -44.67 30.43
CA ARG A 214 44.02 -44.40 30.69
C ARG A 214 44.27 -44.12 32.18
N ALA A 215 43.46 -43.29 32.81
CA ALA A 215 43.57 -43.01 34.24
C ALA A 215 43.37 -44.27 35.10
N GLY A 216 42.41 -45.12 34.75
CA GLY A 216 42.19 -46.41 35.41
C GLY A 216 43.38 -47.38 35.24
N MET A 217 44.03 -47.35 34.08
CA MET A 217 45.25 -48.13 33.83
C MET A 217 46.44 -47.60 34.63
N ASP A 218 46.64 -46.28 34.66
CA ASP A 218 47.67 -45.63 35.49
C ASP A 218 47.46 -45.88 36.99
N GLN A 219 46.21 -46.03 37.43
CA GLN A 219 45.90 -46.46 38.80
C GLN A 219 46.33 -47.91 39.04
N LYS A 220 45.97 -48.84 38.15
CA LYS A 220 46.38 -50.25 38.28
C LYS A 220 47.90 -50.43 38.27
N VAL A 221 48.63 -49.63 37.48
CA VAL A 221 50.11 -49.63 37.49
C VAL A 221 50.64 -49.18 38.84
N ARG A 222 50.05 -48.14 39.45
CA ARG A 222 50.43 -47.68 40.79
C ARG A 222 50.12 -48.71 41.87
N GLU A 223 48.97 -49.38 41.79
CA GLU A 223 48.61 -50.47 42.70
C GLU A 223 49.60 -51.65 42.58
N ALA A 224 49.96 -52.04 41.35
CA ALA A 224 50.95 -53.08 41.11
C ALA A 224 52.33 -52.70 41.67
N ALA A 225 52.79 -51.47 41.46
CA ALA A 225 54.05 -50.97 42.03
C ALA A 225 54.02 -50.95 43.57
N ALA A 226 52.88 -50.61 44.18
CA ALA A 226 52.71 -50.65 45.63
C ALA A 226 52.75 -52.09 46.16
N HIS A 227 52.13 -53.05 45.46
CA HIS A 227 52.22 -54.47 45.80
C HIS A 227 53.65 -55.01 45.68
N GLU A 228 54.38 -54.62 44.65
CA GLU A 228 55.80 -54.98 44.48
C GLU A 228 56.67 -54.40 45.60
N ALA A 229 56.46 -53.13 45.96
CA ALA A 229 57.16 -52.50 47.08
C ALA A 229 56.84 -53.19 48.43
N ALA A 230 55.59 -53.57 48.66
CA ALA A 230 55.18 -54.31 49.84
C ALA A 230 55.79 -55.73 49.89
N ALA A 231 55.88 -56.42 48.75
CA ALA A 231 56.56 -57.71 48.64
C ALA A 231 58.07 -57.58 48.91
N ALA A 232 58.73 -56.54 48.36
CA ALA A 232 60.13 -56.27 48.61
C ALA A 232 60.42 -55.92 50.08
N ALA A 233 59.54 -55.15 50.72
CA ALA A 233 59.63 -54.87 52.16
C ALA A 233 59.47 -56.16 52.99
N SER A 234 58.52 -57.02 52.61
CA SER A 234 58.33 -58.32 53.27
C SER A 234 59.54 -59.23 53.13
N ALA A 235 60.18 -59.26 51.96
CA ALA A 235 61.41 -60.02 51.73
C ALA A 235 62.57 -59.51 52.60
N LYS A 236 62.75 -58.19 52.74
CA LYS A 236 63.75 -57.61 53.65
C LYS A 236 63.48 -57.97 55.11
N SER A 237 62.21 -57.91 55.54
CA SER A 237 61.82 -58.33 56.89
C SER A 237 62.12 -59.81 57.15
N ALA A 238 61.89 -60.68 56.17
CA ALA A 238 62.24 -62.10 56.27
C ALA A 238 63.76 -62.32 56.38
N GLN A 239 64.56 -61.62 55.56
CA GLN A 239 66.03 -61.66 55.65
C GLN A 239 66.55 -61.18 57.02
N GLN A 240 65.95 -60.12 57.57
CA GLN A 240 66.31 -59.64 58.90
C GLN A 240 65.94 -60.66 59.99
N ALA A 241 64.78 -61.31 59.88
CA ALA A 241 64.38 -62.38 60.80
C ALA A 241 65.35 -63.57 60.75
N GLU A 242 65.79 -63.99 59.55
CA GLU A 242 66.81 -65.02 59.39
C GLU A 242 68.13 -64.62 60.05
N SER A 243 68.60 -63.39 59.82
CA SER A 243 69.81 -62.85 60.47
C SER A 243 69.71 -62.85 62.00
N ASN A 244 68.58 -62.39 62.55
CA ASN A 244 68.32 -62.42 64.00
C ASN A 244 68.32 -63.85 64.56
N THR A 245 67.82 -64.81 63.79
CA THR A 245 67.80 -66.23 64.17
C THR A 245 69.22 -66.79 64.21
N LEU A 246 70.07 -66.46 63.24
CA LEU A 246 71.50 -66.83 63.24
C LEU A 246 72.24 -66.23 64.43
N VAL A 247 72.03 -64.94 64.73
CA VAL A 247 72.63 -64.29 65.90
C VAL A 247 72.18 -64.98 67.21
N SER A 248 70.89 -65.32 67.31
CA SER A 248 70.34 -66.03 68.47
C SER A 248 70.93 -67.44 68.61
N ALA A 249 71.09 -68.17 67.51
CA ALA A 249 71.74 -69.49 67.51
C ALA A 249 73.22 -69.40 67.93
N GLN A 250 73.94 -68.38 67.48
CA GLN A 250 75.32 -68.11 67.89
C GLN A 250 75.42 -67.81 69.39
N ALA A 251 74.50 -67.00 69.92
CA ALA A 251 74.43 -66.67 71.35
C ALA A 251 74.10 -67.92 72.19
N ALA A 252 73.19 -68.78 71.72
CA ALA A 252 72.88 -70.06 72.35
C ALA A 252 74.11 -70.98 72.41
N LYS A 253 74.85 -71.12 71.30
CA LYS A 253 76.08 -71.92 71.25
C LYS A 253 77.18 -71.38 72.18
N THR A 254 77.32 -70.06 72.24
CA THR A 254 78.26 -69.41 73.18
C THR A 254 77.88 -69.70 74.64
N SER A 255 76.56 -69.71 74.93
CA SER A 255 76.04 -70.03 76.26
C SER A 255 76.25 -71.52 76.60
N GLU A 256 76.07 -72.42 75.63
CA GLU A 256 76.39 -73.84 75.76
C GLU A 256 77.87 -74.06 76.09
N ASP A 257 78.78 -73.42 75.36
CA ASP A 257 80.23 -73.49 75.62
C ASP A 257 80.59 -72.96 77.01
N ALA A 258 79.94 -71.87 77.46
CA ALA A 258 80.13 -71.32 78.80
C ALA A 258 79.59 -72.26 79.89
N ALA A 259 78.44 -72.89 79.66
CA ALA A 259 77.87 -73.89 80.56
C ALA A 259 78.77 -75.12 80.66
N LYS A 260 79.33 -75.59 79.53
CA LYS A 260 80.29 -76.70 79.50
C LYS A 260 81.56 -76.38 80.28
N LYS A 261 82.15 -75.20 80.08
CA LYS A 261 83.30 -74.73 80.87
C LYS A 261 82.99 -74.67 82.36
N SER A 262 81.80 -74.16 82.71
CA SER A 262 81.35 -74.09 84.12
C SER A 262 81.16 -75.50 84.71
N SER A 263 80.61 -76.44 83.93
CA SER A 263 80.50 -77.86 84.31
C SER A 263 81.88 -78.50 84.51
N ASP A 264 82.84 -78.27 83.60
CA ASP A 264 84.21 -78.77 83.75
C ASP A 264 84.88 -78.20 85.00
N GLN A 265 84.67 -76.90 85.29
CA GLN A 265 85.18 -76.25 86.49
C GLN A 265 84.51 -76.78 87.76
N ALA A 266 83.21 -77.05 87.71
CA ALA A 266 82.48 -77.70 88.80
C ALA A 266 83.00 -79.14 89.02
N SER A 267 83.28 -79.90 87.96
CA SER A 267 83.89 -81.23 88.06
C SER A 267 85.28 -81.18 88.70
N LYS A 268 86.15 -80.25 88.27
CA LYS A 268 87.47 -80.03 88.90
C LYS A 268 87.36 -79.59 90.35
N SER A 269 86.35 -78.77 90.68
CA SER A 269 86.07 -78.36 92.05
C SER A 269 85.55 -79.53 92.88
N ALA A 270 84.75 -80.43 92.29
CA ALA A 270 84.29 -81.66 92.92
C ALA A 270 85.43 -82.67 93.09
N GLU A 271 86.35 -82.79 92.15
CA GLU A 271 87.60 -83.56 92.31
C GLU A 271 88.48 -82.98 93.42
N SER A 272 88.61 -81.65 93.48
CA SER A 272 89.32 -80.96 94.56
C SER A 272 88.62 -81.14 95.89
N ALA A 273 87.28 -81.07 95.93
CA ALA A 273 86.47 -81.35 97.11
C ALA A 273 86.51 -82.83 97.49
N HIS A 274 86.71 -83.75 96.54
CA HIS A 274 86.93 -85.17 96.81
C HIS A 274 88.36 -85.40 97.35
N ALA A 275 89.36 -84.70 96.82
CA ALA A 275 90.72 -84.68 97.36
C ALA A 275 90.77 -84.03 98.76
N ASP A 276 89.96 -83.00 98.99
CA ASP A 276 89.75 -82.38 100.30
C ASP A 276 88.94 -83.28 101.20
N ALA A 277 87.92 -83.98 100.71
CA ALA A 277 87.21 -85.00 101.47
C ALA A 277 88.12 -86.20 101.79
N GLN A 278 89.07 -86.56 100.92
CA GLN A 278 90.11 -87.56 101.21
C GLN A 278 91.15 -87.02 102.19
N ARG A 279 91.51 -85.73 102.14
CA ARG A 279 92.30 -85.06 103.19
C ARG A 279 91.54 -84.99 104.51
N ILE A 280 90.23 -84.76 104.47
CA ILE A 280 89.34 -84.75 105.63
C ILE A 280 89.15 -86.18 106.15
N VAL A 281 89.08 -87.21 105.30
CA VAL A 281 89.10 -88.62 105.71
C VAL A 281 90.46 -88.99 106.33
N LYS A 282 91.56 -88.45 105.78
CA LYS A 282 92.90 -88.58 106.35
C LYS A 282 93.06 -87.80 107.66
N SER A 283 92.36 -86.67 107.83
CA SER A 283 92.30 -85.93 109.09
C SER A 283 91.18 -86.42 110.03
N MET A 284 90.27 -87.27 109.58
CA MET A 284 89.31 -88.02 110.40
C MET A 284 89.94 -89.30 110.97
N ALA A 285 91.06 -89.78 110.40
CA ALA A 285 91.97 -90.69 111.08
C ALA A 285 92.70 -90.01 112.27
N ASP A 286 92.71 -88.68 112.31
CA ASP A 286 93.31 -87.83 113.35
C ASP A 286 92.30 -86.77 113.88
N GLY A 287 91.11 -87.18 114.35
CA GLY A 287 90.25 -86.35 115.21
C GLY A 287 89.34 -85.29 114.53
N ILE A 288 88.04 -85.36 114.82
CA ILE A 288 86.94 -84.48 114.33
C ILE A 288 86.80 -83.20 115.19
N PRO A 289 86.47 -82.04 114.59
CA PRO A 289 85.28 -81.28 115.03
C PRO A 289 84.39 -80.70 113.90
N GLN A 290 83.22 -80.22 114.32
CA GLN A 290 81.95 -80.05 113.61
C GLN A 290 81.72 -78.70 112.89
N GLY A 291 80.80 -78.72 111.89
CA GLY A 291 79.96 -77.59 111.42
C GLY A 291 80.63 -76.66 110.40
N GLY A 292 80.03 -76.16 109.31
CA GLY A 292 78.67 -76.13 108.78
C GLY A 292 78.61 -74.96 107.77
N ILE A 293 78.08 -75.17 106.56
CA ILE A 293 77.94 -74.16 105.47
C ILE A 293 76.58 -73.48 105.58
N THR A 294 76.46 -72.17 105.24
CA THR A 294 75.16 -71.52 104.99
C THR A 294 75.16 -70.63 103.73
N TYR A 295 73.97 -70.58 103.08
CA TYR A 295 73.60 -70.00 101.78
C TYR A 295 72.69 -68.78 102.01
N GLU A 296 72.99 -67.63 101.38
CA GLU A 296 72.18 -66.40 101.35
C GLU A 296 72.69 -65.55 100.15
N HIS A 297 71.96 -64.87 99.26
CA HIS A 297 70.56 -64.44 99.10
C HIS A 297 70.32 -64.10 97.61
N LEU A 298 69.12 -64.37 97.09
CA LEU A 298 68.55 -63.78 95.87
C LEU A 298 67.70 -62.57 96.30
N ASP A 299 68.03 -61.34 95.90
CA ASP A 299 66.99 -60.30 95.72
C ASP A 299 67.47 -59.06 94.94
N THR A 300 66.51 -58.28 94.42
CA THR A 300 66.52 -56.89 93.89
C THR A 300 66.61 -56.63 92.38
N GLY A 301 67.10 -57.56 91.54
CA GLY A 301 67.34 -57.24 90.11
C GLY A 301 66.13 -57.28 89.15
N VAL A 302 65.09 -58.04 89.51
CA VAL A 302 64.02 -58.40 88.55
C VAL A 302 62.88 -57.38 88.51
N ILE A 303 62.58 -56.72 89.63
CA ILE A 303 61.44 -55.79 89.74
C ILE A 303 61.70 -54.46 89.00
N THR A 304 62.94 -53.98 89.00
CA THR A 304 63.32 -52.70 88.36
C THR A 304 63.24 -52.76 86.83
N ARG A 305 63.45 -53.94 86.22
CA ARG A 305 63.51 -54.08 84.76
C ARG A 305 62.13 -54.13 84.10
N ILE A 306 61.12 -54.61 84.82
CA ILE A 306 59.73 -54.68 84.35
C ILE A 306 59.08 -53.29 84.31
N SER A 307 59.37 -52.44 85.29
CA SER A 307 58.81 -51.08 85.35
C SER A 307 59.35 -50.17 84.23
N SER A 308 60.60 -50.32 83.81
CA SER A 308 61.20 -49.50 82.74
C SER A 308 60.68 -49.83 81.33
N LEU A 309 60.20 -51.06 81.10
CA LEU A 309 59.70 -51.47 79.78
C LEU A 309 58.26 -51.00 79.56
N ILE A 310 57.45 -50.99 80.62
CA ILE A 310 56.04 -50.57 80.54
C ILE A 310 55.91 -49.07 80.27
N THR A 311 56.78 -48.22 80.84
CA THR A 311 56.70 -46.76 80.64
C THR A 311 57.10 -46.35 79.21
N LYS A 312 58.07 -47.04 78.59
CA LYS A 312 58.61 -46.65 77.29
C LYS A 312 57.68 -46.98 76.12
N ASP A 313 56.91 -48.05 76.23
CA ASP A 313 55.96 -48.48 75.18
C ASP A 313 54.64 -47.68 75.24
N ILE A 314 54.29 -47.12 76.40
CA ILE A 314 53.09 -46.27 76.57
C ILE A 314 53.31 -44.86 76.00
N ASP A 315 54.50 -44.26 76.20
CA ASP A 315 54.81 -42.92 75.69
C ASP A 315 54.85 -42.87 74.15
N ALA A 316 55.31 -43.94 73.48
CA ALA A 316 55.32 -44.04 72.02
C ALA A 316 53.91 -44.15 71.39
N LEU A 317 52.89 -44.56 72.16
CA LEU A 317 51.51 -44.69 71.70
C LEU A 317 50.71 -43.38 71.85
N VAL A 318 51.08 -42.51 72.81
CA VAL A 318 50.34 -41.29 73.14
C VAL A 318 50.75 -40.10 72.26
N ASP A 319 52.02 -40.01 71.85
CA ASP A 319 52.54 -38.84 71.12
C ASP A 319 52.32 -38.88 69.59
N GLY A 320 52.06 -40.05 68.98
CA GLY A 320 51.86 -40.18 67.53
C GLY A 320 50.43 -39.90 67.04
N ALA A 321 49.42 -40.11 67.89
CA ALA A 321 48.00 -39.98 67.53
C ALA A 321 47.51 -38.54 67.20
N PRO A 322 48.05 -37.44 67.79
CA PRO A 322 47.57 -36.08 67.50
C PRO A 322 47.96 -35.54 66.11
N GLU A 323 49.10 -35.95 65.54
CA GLU A 323 49.58 -35.46 64.24
C GLU A 323 48.79 -36.05 63.06
N ASP A 324 48.42 -37.32 63.15
CA ASP A 324 47.61 -38.00 62.13
C ASP A 324 46.17 -37.44 62.08
N LEU A 325 45.59 -37.11 63.23
CA LEU A 325 44.24 -36.53 63.31
C LEU A 325 44.17 -35.11 62.74
N ASN A 326 45.23 -34.30 62.90
CA ASN A 326 45.34 -32.96 62.32
C ASN A 326 45.53 -33.00 60.79
N THR A 327 46.20 -34.02 60.28
CA THR A 327 46.45 -34.21 58.84
C THR A 327 45.16 -34.63 58.10
N LEU A 328 44.36 -35.51 58.70
CA LEU A 328 43.02 -35.89 58.20
C LEU A 328 42.03 -34.71 58.23
N LYS A 329 42.07 -33.86 59.26
CA LYS A 329 41.23 -32.66 59.35
C LYS A 329 41.56 -31.62 58.27
N LYS A 330 42.86 -31.39 58.00
CA LYS A 330 43.31 -30.50 56.92
C LYS A 330 42.92 -30.99 55.52
N LEU A 331 42.93 -32.31 55.28
CA LEU A 331 42.50 -32.90 54.00
C LEU A 331 40.97 -32.89 53.81
N ALA A 332 40.20 -32.95 54.91
CA ALA A 332 38.75 -32.83 54.88
C ALA A 332 38.28 -31.39 54.60
N ASP A 333 38.92 -30.39 55.21
CA ASP A 333 38.61 -28.96 54.99
C ASP A 333 39.00 -28.48 53.57
N ALA A 334 39.99 -29.14 52.93
CA ALA A 334 40.39 -28.86 51.55
C ALA A 334 39.44 -29.43 50.47
N LYS A 335 38.47 -30.29 50.85
CA LYS A 335 37.56 -31.00 49.93
C LYS A 335 36.09 -30.56 49.97
N ALA A 336 35.73 -29.53 50.74
CA ALA A 336 34.39 -28.93 50.62
C ALA A 336 34.23 -28.29 49.21
N PRO A 337 33.15 -28.61 48.46
CA PRO A 337 33.03 -28.20 47.07
C PRO A 337 32.87 -26.67 46.98
N LYS A 338 33.93 -25.98 46.56
CA LYS A 338 33.81 -24.63 46.00
C LYS A 338 33.09 -24.74 44.67
N ILE A 339 31.77 -24.53 44.71
CA ILE A 339 31.02 -24.06 43.55
C ILE A 339 31.76 -22.79 43.10
N HIS A 340 32.51 -22.87 42.01
CA HIS A 340 33.10 -21.69 41.39
C HIS A 340 32.12 -21.23 40.32
N ALA A 341 31.49 -20.10 40.59
CA ALA A 341 30.81 -19.33 39.57
C ALA A 341 31.86 -18.51 38.83
N HIS A 342 31.75 -18.46 37.51
CA HIS A 342 32.48 -17.52 36.68
C HIS A 342 31.65 -16.27 36.52
N GLU A 343 32.25 -15.10 36.69
CA GLU A 343 31.60 -13.85 36.28
C GLU A 343 31.56 -13.80 34.75
N LEU A 344 30.60 -13.07 34.17
CA LEU A 344 30.48 -12.96 32.71
C LEU A 344 31.75 -12.36 32.06
N SER A 345 32.53 -11.62 32.84
CA SER A 345 33.85 -11.08 32.50
C SER A 345 34.93 -12.15 32.29
N ASP A 346 34.76 -13.34 32.87
CA ASP A 346 35.74 -14.44 32.78
C ASP A 346 35.74 -15.11 31.41
N ILE A 347 34.74 -14.80 30.57
CA ILE A 347 34.62 -15.31 29.21
C ILE A 347 34.97 -14.17 28.24
N THR A 348 36.24 -14.15 27.80
CA THR A 348 36.77 -13.14 26.87
C THR A 348 35.85 -12.95 25.67
N GLY A 349 35.33 -11.74 25.50
CA GLY A 349 34.48 -11.35 24.38
C GLY A 349 32.97 -11.55 24.58
N LEU A 350 32.52 -12.27 25.62
CA LEU A 350 31.08 -12.53 25.82
C LEU A 350 30.30 -11.25 26.17
N GLN A 351 30.85 -10.40 27.05
CA GLN A 351 30.24 -9.10 27.38
C GLN A 351 30.15 -8.18 26.15
N SER A 352 31.20 -8.16 25.32
CA SER A 352 31.22 -7.37 24.08
C SER A 352 30.19 -7.88 23.07
N ASN A 353 30.07 -9.20 22.92
CA ASN A 353 29.10 -9.82 22.04
C ASN A 353 27.66 -9.58 22.50
N LEU A 354 27.41 -9.64 23.82
CA LEU A 354 26.08 -9.37 24.39
C LEU A 354 25.67 -7.90 24.20
N ASN A 355 26.61 -6.97 24.39
CA ASN A 355 26.37 -5.55 24.15
C ASN A 355 26.09 -5.27 22.65
N SER A 356 26.86 -5.89 21.75
CA SER A 356 26.65 -5.79 20.29
C SER A 356 25.30 -6.35 19.84
N LEU A 357 24.91 -7.50 20.40
CA LEU A 357 23.59 -8.10 20.14
C LEU A 357 22.45 -7.20 20.64
N SER A 358 22.59 -6.63 21.84
CA SER A 358 21.61 -5.69 22.41
C SER A 358 21.45 -4.44 21.52
N SER A 359 22.56 -3.88 21.03
CA SER A 359 22.54 -2.76 20.09
C SER A 359 21.82 -3.11 18.77
N THR A 360 22.10 -4.29 18.22
CA THR A 360 21.51 -4.77 16.96
C THR A 360 19.99 -4.96 17.10
N VAL A 361 19.54 -5.53 18.22
CA VAL A 361 18.11 -5.74 18.51
C VAL A 361 17.38 -4.42 18.67
N ASN A 362 17.97 -3.45 19.36
CA ASN A 362 17.37 -2.13 19.52
C ASN A 362 17.28 -1.38 18.18
N GLN A 363 18.32 -1.43 17.37
CA GLN A 363 18.30 -0.83 16.03
C GLN A 363 17.24 -1.48 15.12
N ALA A 364 17.14 -2.81 15.14
CA ALA A 364 16.11 -3.54 14.37
C ALA A 364 14.69 -3.18 14.84
N ARG A 365 14.47 -3.02 16.14
CA ARG A 365 13.19 -2.59 16.71
C ARG A 365 12.82 -1.18 16.27
N ASP A 366 13.77 -0.24 16.30
CA ASP A 366 13.54 1.15 15.91
C ASP A 366 13.26 1.27 14.41
N GLU A 367 13.99 0.53 13.57
CA GLU A 367 13.71 0.46 12.13
C GLU A 367 12.33 -0.15 11.84
N LEU A 368 11.95 -1.22 12.55
CA LEU A 368 10.60 -1.78 12.43
C LEU A 368 9.54 -0.75 12.84
N ARG A 369 9.77 -0.01 13.92
CA ARG A 369 8.84 1.02 14.41
C ARG A 369 8.67 2.14 13.40
N LYS A 370 9.74 2.59 12.75
CA LYS A 370 9.69 3.57 11.65
C LYS A 370 8.91 3.05 10.43
N MET A 371 9.02 1.75 10.13
CA MET A 371 8.26 1.14 9.01
C MET A 371 6.76 1.08 9.27
N PHE A 372 6.33 0.98 10.53
CA PHE A 372 4.92 0.89 10.91
C PHE A 372 4.38 2.17 11.58
N ASP A 373 5.10 3.28 11.51
CA ASP A 373 4.62 4.56 12.05
C ASP A 373 3.41 5.00 11.22
N ALA A 374 2.22 4.88 11.82
CA ALA A 374 0.96 5.23 11.21
C ALA A 374 0.42 6.47 11.89
N ASP A 375 0.44 7.58 11.17
CA ASP A 375 -0.11 8.86 11.62
C ASP A 375 -1.20 9.32 10.64
N TYR A 376 -2.15 10.09 11.14
CA TYR A 376 -3.33 10.52 10.39
C TYR A 376 -3.59 12.03 10.53
N VAL A 377 -4.09 12.61 9.45
CA VAL A 377 -4.65 13.96 9.44
C VAL A 377 -6.03 13.92 8.83
N PHE A 378 -6.97 14.59 9.48
CA PHE A 378 -8.36 14.65 9.07
C PHE A 378 -8.80 16.09 8.80
N PHE A 379 -9.72 16.23 7.86
CA PHE A 379 -10.33 17.46 7.40
C PHE A 379 -11.84 17.25 7.30
N ASP A 380 -12.60 18.34 7.23
CA ASP A 380 -14.04 18.31 6.94
C ASP A 380 -14.81 17.41 7.93
N GLU A 381 -14.69 17.70 9.23
CA GLU A 381 -15.34 16.91 10.31
C GLU A 381 -14.98 15.41 10.30
N ASN A 382 -13.71 15.09 10.06
CA ASN A 382 -13.20 13.71 9.96
C ASN A 382 -13.75 12.90 8.77
N ARG A 383 -14.28 13.56 7.75
CA ARG A 383 -14.79 12.88 6.55
C ARG A 383 -13.76 12.76 5.44
N THR A 384 -12.72 13.59 5.44
CA THR A 384 -11.59 13.45 4.52
C THR A 384 -10.33 13.24 5.34
N GLY A 385 -9.63 12.13 5.12
CA GLY A 385 -8.48 11.74 5.91
C GLY A 385 -7.32 11.31 5.04
N ILE A 386 -6.10 11.58 5.52
CA ILE A 386 -4.88 11.01 4.98
C ILE A 386 -4.20 10.23 6.10
N ILE A 387 -3.94 8.96 5.84
CA ILE A 387 -3.22 8.04 6.72
C ILE A 387 -1.93 7.68 6.00
N HIS A 388 -0.79 7.71 6.68
CA HIS A 388 0.43 7.19 6.08
C HIS A 388 0.83 5.85 6.71
N ILE A 389 1.39 4.97 5.90
CA ILE A 389 2.01 3.72 6.33
C ILE A 389 3.31 3.60 5.56
N GLY A 390 4.45 3.75 6.26
CA GLY A 390 5.75 3.88 5.62
C GLY A 390 5.78 5.03 4.60
N SER A 391 6.14 4.71 3.35
CA SER A 391 6.31 5.68 2.26
C SER A 391 5.02 6.10 1.56
N TRP A 392 3.92 5.40 1.84
CA TRP A 392 2.65 5.58 1.16
C TRP A 392 1.68 6.37 2.02
N ALA A 393 1.00 7.32 1.39
CA ALA A 393 -0.13 8.02 1.97
C ALA A 393 -1.41 7.52 1.30
N TYR A 394 -2.34 7.05 2.12
CA TYR A 394 -3.67 6.61 1.76
C TYR A 394 -4.64 7.73 2.07
N VAL A 395 -5.38 8.13 1.04
CA VAL A 395 -6.42 9.16 1.15
C VAL A 395 -7.77 8.49 1.17
N ILE A 396 -8.63 8.91 2.08
CA ILE A 396 -10.01 8.47 2.21
C ILE A 396 -10.89 9.72 2.19
N VAL A 397 -11.92 9.73 1.34
CA VAL A 397 -12.80 10.88 1.16
C VAL A 397 -14.25 10.44 1.32
N TYR A 398 -15.00 11.19 2.14
CA TYR A 398 -16.45 11.08 2.37
C TYR A 398 -17.10 12.47 2.37
N ALA A 399 -16.97 13.21 1.27
CA ALA A 399 -17.38 14.62 1.23
C ALA A 399 -18.88 14.78 0.95
N THR A 400 -19.52 15.74 1.64
CA THR A 400 -20.92 16.15 1.37
C THR A 400 -21.03 17.54 0.75
N LYS A 401 -19.91 18.25 0.60
CA LYS A 401 -19.83 19.58 0.01
C LYS A 401 -18.53 19.70 -0.81
N PRO A 402 -18.54 20.38 -1.96
CA PRO A 402 -17.31 20.65 -2.72
C PRO A 402 -16.47 21.77 -2.09
N GLY A 403 -15.23 21.92 -2.54
CA GLY A 403 -14.30 22.99 -2.18
C GLY A 403 -12.99 22.54 -1.55
N VAL A 404 -12.14 23.52 -1.26
CA VAL A 404 -10.84 23.33 -0.59
C VAL A 404 -11.06 22.94 0.88
N LYS A 405 -10.44 21.84 1.30
CA LYS A 405 -10.62 21.23 2.63
C LYS A 405 -9.56 21.64 3.63
N GLY A 406 -8.39 22.07 3.16
CA GLY A 406 -7.29 22.53 3.99
C GLY A 406 -5.93 22.25 3.37
N LYS A 407 -4.89 22.56 4.13
CA LYS A 407 -3.50 22.33 3.75
C LYS A 407 -2.93 21.16 4.54
N ILE A 408 -2.30 20.21 3.86
CA ILE A 408 -1.66 19.08 4.51
C ILE A 408 -0.36 19.50 5.22
N PRO A 409 -0.05 18.88 6.38
CA PRO A 409 1.27 19.02 6.97
C PRO A 409 2.36 18.52 6.02
N GLU A 410 3.55 19.13 6.05
CA GLU A 410 4.64 18.83 5.11
C GLU A 410 5.08 17.35 5.14
N LYS A 411 4.93 16.67 6.28
CA LYS A 411 5.18 15.23 6.40
C LYS A 411 4.30 14.37 5.48
N TYR A 412 3.13 14.85 5.05
CA TYR A 412 2.26 14.17 4.08
C TYR A 412 2.46 14.64 2.64
N ALA A 413 3.38 15.57 2.36
CA ALA A 413 3.56 16.11 1.01
C ALA A 413 3.97 14.99 0.03
N HIS A 414 3.42 15.03 -1.18
CA HIS A 414 3.81 14.11 -2.26
C HIS A 414 5.08 14.60 -2.97
N PHE A 415 5.81 13.69 -3.61
CA PHE A 415 7.08 14.00 -4.29
C PHE A 415 6.91 14.44 -5.76
N THR A 416 5.70 14.34 -6.32
CA THR A 416 5.45 14.55 -7.75
C THR A 416 5.42 16.03 -8.12
N GLN A 417 5.90 16.36 -9.33
CA GLN A 417 5.84 17.72 -9.90
C GLN A 417 4.44 18.13 -10.40
N ARG A 418 3.45 17.25 -10.24
CA ARG A 418 2.06 17.44 -10.65
C ARG A 418 1.15 17.08 -9.50
N ASP A 419 -0.03 17.68 -9.50
CA ASP A 419 -1.07 17.41 -8.53
C ASP A 419 -1.47 15.93 -8.57
N VAL A 420 -1.78 15.38 -7.40
CA VAL A 420 -2.32 14.03 -7.26
C VAL A 420 -3.84 14.13 -7.38
N VAL A 421 -4.39 13.51 -8.43
CA VAL A 421 -5.83 13.59 -8.74
C VAL A 421 -6.40 12.19 -8.88
N PHE A 422 -7.56 11.93 -8.27
CA PHE A 422 -8.31 10.69 -8.49
C PHE A 422 -9.83 10.90 -8.45
N PRO A 423 -10.60 10.09 -9.20
CA PRO A 423 -12.05 10.21 -9.24
C PRO A 423 -12.70 9.77 -7.94
N LEU A 424 -13.79 10.44 -7.59
CA LEU A 424 -14.69 10.11 -6.50
C LEU A 424 -16.05 9.71 -7.06
N PHE A 425 -16.74 8.82 -6.34
CA PHE A 425 -17.97 8.19 -6.79
C PHE A 425 -19.08 8.37 -5.78
N THR A 426 -20.30 8.47 -6.28
CA THR A 426 -21.51 8.41 -5.47
C THR A 426 -21.99 6.96 -5.49
N PRO A 427 -22.35 6.34 -4.34
CA PRO A 427 -22.94 5.01 -4.32
C PRO A 427 -24.07 4.86 -5.36
N GLY A 428 -24.03 3.81 -6.17
CA GLY A 428 -25.01 3.56 -7.21
C GLY A 428 -24.83 4.36 -8.52
N LYS A 429 -23.86 5.27 -8.61
CA LYS A 429 -23.45 5.93 -9.87
C LYS A 429 -22.06 5.42 -10.29
N PRO A 430 -21.94 4.69 -11.42
CA PRO A 430 -20.67 4.11 -11.88
C PRO A 430 -19.73 5.13 -12.53
N SER A 431 -20.23 6.30 -12.93
CA SER A 431 -19.42 7.40 -13.44
C SER A 431 -18.80 8.22 -12.30
N ALA A 432 -17.61 8.77 -12.54
CA ALA A 432 -17.01 9.72 -11.61
C ALA A 432 -17.94 10.93 -11.42
N THR A 433 -18.26 11.23 -10.17
CA THR A 433 -19.18 12.31 -9.76
C THR A 433 -18.47 13.40 -8.97
N GLY A 434 -17.23 13.15 -8.56
CA GLY A 434 -16.33 14.15 -8.00
C GLY A 434 -14.87 13.86 -8.32
N LEU A 435 -14.00 14.78 -7.91
CA LEU A 435 -12.56 14.69 -8.03
C LEU A 435 -11.93 15.09 -6.70
N PHE A 436 -10.97 14.30 -6.25
CA PHE A 436 -10.04 14.73 -5.22
C PHE A 436 -8.79 15.27 -5.91
N THR A 437 -8.28 16.40 -5.43
CA THR A 437 -7.00 16.98 -5.85
C THR A 437 -6.16 17.28 -4.62
N LEU A 438 -4.93 16.78 -4.61
CA LEU A 438 -3.88 17.26 -3.73
C LEU A 438 -2.85 18.03 -4.57
N SER A 439 -2.76 19.33 -4.35
CA SER A 439 -1.89 20.19 -5.12
C SER A 439 -0.42 20.02 -4.73
N THR A 440 0.48 20.39 -5.64
CA THR A 440 1.93 20.49 -5.37
C THR A 440 2.29 21.42 -4.21
N THR A 441 1.41 22.36 -3.84
CA THR A 441 1.58 23.24 -2.66
C THR A 441 1.03 22.65 -1.36
N GLY A 442 0.42 21.46 -1.43
CA GLY A 442 -0.15 20.74 -0.30
C GLY A 442 -1.61 21.12 0.02
N GLU A 443 -2.33 21.74 -0.90
CA GLU A 443 -3.76 22.06 -0.70
C GLU A 443 -4.63 20.89 -1.17
N ILE A 444 -5.61 20.52 -0.35
CA ILE A 444 -6.62 19.51 -0.70
C ILE A 444 -7.87 20.22 -1.22
N SER A 445 -8.33 19.84 -2.41
CA SER A 445 -9.68 20.14 -2.88
C SER A 445 -10.48 18.86 -3.13
N VAL A 446 -11.78 18.96 -2.89
CA VAL A 446 -12.75 17.95 -3.31
C VAL A 446 -13.82 18.66 -4.11
N ASP A 447 -13.92 18.36 -5.39
CA ASP A 447 -14.81 19.03 -6.31
C ASP A 447 -15.89 18.07 -6.80
N PHE A 448 -17.13 18.54 -6.88
CA PHE A 448 -18.25 17.74 -7.37
C PHE A 448 -18.41 18.04 -8.86
N VAL A 449 -18.20 17.02 -9.69
CA VAL A 449 -18.30 17.13 -11.16
C VAL A 449 -19.77 17.14 -11.58
N ASP A 450 -20.61 16.38 -10.88
CA ASP A 450 -22.06 16.39 -11.04
C ASP A 450 -22.70 17.29 -9.95
N PRO A 451 -23.24 18.48 -10.29
CA PRO A 451 -23.81 19.38 -9.29
C PRO A 451 -25.08 18.83 -8.62
N SER A 452 -25.66 17.74 -9.15
CA SER A 452 -26.83 17.08 -8.56
C SER A 452 -26.49 16.14 -7.41
N VAL A 453 -25.22 15.78 -7.21
CA VAL A 453 -24.84 14.88 -6.12
C VAL A 453 -24.62 15.65 -4.82
N THR A 454 -25.05 15.04 -3.71
CA THR A 454 -24.90 15.60 -2.36
C THR A 454 -23.82 14.90 -1.55
N PHE A 455 -23.19 13.89 -2.13
CA PHE A 455 -22.19 13.06 -1.47
C PHE A 455 -21.28 12.38 -2.50
N VAL A 456 -19.98 12.42 -2.26
CA VAL A 456 -18.99 11.66 -3.02
C VAL A 456 -18.04 10.95 -2.06
N GLN A 457 -17.61 9.76 -2.45
CA GLN A 457 -16.65 8.98 -1.69
C GLN A 457 -15.62 8.33 -2.60
N GLY A 458 -14.46 8.03 -2.02
CA GLY A 458 -13.40 7.32 -2.73
C GLY A 458 -12.14 7.26 -1.91
N SER A 459 -11.20 6.48 -2.42
CA SER A 459 -9.88 6.35 -1.84
C SER A 459 -8.82 6.45 -2.93
N GLY A 460 -7.70 7.06 -2.58
CA GLY A 460 -6.53 7.14 -3.45
C GLY A 460 -5.27 6.88 -2.65
N MET A 461 -4.16 6.72 -3.36
CA MET A 461 -2.87 6.51 -2.74
C MET A 461 -1.78 7.26 -3.51
N TYR A 462 -0.82 7.81 -2.79
CA TYR A 462 0.35 8.46 -3.37
C TYR A 462 1.60 8.23 -2.53
N LEU A 463 2.77 8.42 -3.15
CA LEU A 463 4.06 8.30 -2.46
C LEU A 463 4.45 9.65 -1.84
N ARG A 464 4.91 9.63 -0.60
CA ARG A 464 5.36 10.83 0.13
C ARG A 464 6.76 11.28 -0.27
N LYS A 465 7.05 12.58 -0.07
CA LYS A 465 8.35 13.24 -0.32
C LYS A 465 9.47 12.77 0.63
N ASN A 466 9.17 12.60 1.92
CA ASN A 466 10.17 12.27 2.94
C ASN A 466 10.21 10.76 3.18
N PHE A 467 10.86 10.03 2.28
CA PHE A 467 11.13 8.58 2.38
C PHE A 467 12.31 8.24 3.31
N ASN A 468 13.20 9.20 3.59
CA ASN A 468 14.55 8.95 4.13
C ASN A 468 14.92 9.75 5.42
N SER A 469 13.96 10.20 6.22
CA SER A 469 14.27 10.87 7.50
C SER A 469 13.97 9.99 8.69
#